data_AF-A0A2V5WLZ3-F1
#
_entry.id   AF-A0A2V5WLZ3-F1
#
_cell.length_a   1.000
_cell.length_b   1.000
_cell.length_c   1.000
_cell.angle_alpha   90.00
_cell.angle_beta   90.00
_cell.angle_gamma   90.00
#
_symmetry.space_group_name_H-M   'P 1'
#
loop_
_entity.id
_entity.type
_entity.pdbx_description
1 polymer ?
#
loop_
_entity_poly.entity_id
_entity_poly.type
_entity_poly.pdbx_seq_one_letter_code
_entity_poly.pdbx_strand_id
1 'polypeptide(L)' 'INHVVAGQEEGNARLIIETNSGVIAHSPVEVVTQLQRAFADDAKQWHEWVANIAKLSRPRAALDMAEFLLSL' A
#
# COMPACT_ATOMS: atom_id res chain seq x y z
N ILE A 1 -4.46 -16.62 -14.67
CA ILE A 1 -4.20 -17.29 -13.37
C ILE A 1 -4.22 -16.18 -12.32
N ASN A 2 -5.34 -15.97 -11.64
CA ASN A 2 -5.42 -15.09 -10.47
C ASN A 2 -5.48 -16.00 -9.26
N HIS A 3 -4.32 -16.46 -8.79
CA HIS A 3 -4.23 -17.29 -7.59
C HIS A 3 -3.95 -16.38 -6.39
N VAL A 4 -4.95 -15.58 -6.02
CA VAL A 4 -4.97 -14.99 -4.68
C VAL A 4 -5.61 -16.05 -3.79
N VAL A 5 -4.84 -16.64 -2.89
CA VAL A 5 -5.38 -17.53 -1.87
C VAL A 5 -6.12 -16.64 -0.87
N ALA A 6 -7.41 -16.88 -0.67
CA ALA A 6 -8.20 -16.17 0.34
C ALA A 6 -7.53 -16.32 1.71
N GLY A 7 -7.28 -15.19 2.39
CA GLY A 7 -6.56 -15.11 3.66
C GLY A 7 -5.12 -14.60 3.58
N GLN A 8 -4.48 -14.56 2.40
CA GLN A 8 -3.08 -14.17 2.26
C GLN A 8 -2.86 -12.64 2.11
N GLU A 9 -3.78 -11.93 1.46
CA GLU A 9 -3.59 -10.53 1.04
C GLU A 9 -4.45 -9.54 1.86
N GLU A 10 -5.36 -10.04 2.69
CA GLU A 10 -6.29 -9.24 3.50
C GLU A 10 -5.54 -8.40 4.54
N GLY A 11 -4.40 -8.90 5.04
CA GLY A 11 -3.51 -8.14 5.92
C GLY A 11 -2.91 -6.91 5.22
N ASN A 12 -2.50 -7.06 3.95
CA ASN A 12 -1.96 -5.96 3.15
C ASN A 12 -3.04 -4.90 2.87
N ALA A 13 -4.23 -5.34 2.47
CA ALA A 13 -5.36 -4.43 2.22
C ALA A 13 -5.75 -3.65 3.49
N ARG A 14 -5.81 -4.32 4.64
CA ARG A 14 -6.09 -3.68 5.93
C ARG A 14 -5.03 -2.65 6.30
N LEU A 15 -3.75 -3.01 6.18
CA LEU A 15 -2.63 -2.10 6.46
C LEU A 15 -2.76 -0.81 5.63
N ILE A 16 -2.99 -0.93 4.33
CA ILE A 16 -3.12 0.24 3.43
C ILE A 16 -4.27 1.18 3.84
N ILE A 17 -5.40 0.64 4.30
CA ILE A 17 -6.55 1.43 4.77
C ILE A 17 -6.25 2.07 6.12
N GLU A 18 -5.76 1.30 7.10
CA GLU A 18 -5.45 1.78 8.45
C GLU A 18 -4.39 2.89 8.43
N THR A 19 -3.51 2.88 7.42
CA THR A 19 -2.43 3.85 7.28
C THR A 19 -2.78 5.00 6.34
N ASN A 20 -4.04 5.11 5.89
CA ASN A 20 -4.50 6.11 4.93
C ASN A 20 -3.53 6.24 3.73
N SER A 21 -3.14 5.10 3.17
CA SER A 21 -2.14 4.98 2.09
C SER A 21 -2.75 4.49 0.78
N GLY A 22 -4.08 4.41 0.71
CA GLY A 22 -4.83 3.97 -0.45
C GLY A 22 -6.31 3.80 -0.12
N VAL A 23 -7.04 3.20 -1.07
CA VAL A 23 -8.47 2.92 -0.96
C VAL A 23 -8.77 1.55 -1.58
N ILE A 24 -9.75 0.83 -1.03
CA ILE A 24 -10.26 -0.40 -1.62
C ILE A 24 -11.38 -0.05 -2.59
N ALA A 25 -11.34 -0.63 -3.79
CA ALA A 25 -12.41 -0.55 -4.77
C ALA A 25 -12.92 -1.96 -5.08
N HIS A 26 -14.23 -2.17 -5.00
CA HIS A 26 -14.88 -3.46 -5.16
C HIS A 26 -15.49 -3.66 -6.56
N SER A 27 -15.40 -2.64 -7.42
CA SER A 27 -15.87 -2.72 -8.80
C SER A 27 -14.98 -1.93 -9.77
N PRO A 28 -14.96 -2.27 -11.07
CA PRO A 28 -14.24 -1.50 -12.07
C PRO A 28 -14.65 -0.03 -12.14
N VAL A 29 -15.95 0.28 -11.98
CA VAL A 29 -16.46 1.66 -11.93
C VAL A 29 -15.88 2.41 -10.74
N GLU A 30 -15.80 1.75 -9.58
CA GLU A 30 -15.21 2.34 -8.39
C GLU A 30 -13.71 2.59 -8.58
N VAL A 31 -12.97 1.68 -9.22
CA VAL A 31 -11.55 1.90 -9.56
C VAL A 31 -11.38 3.18 -10.38
N VAL A 32 -12.17 3.36 -11.44
CA VAL A 32 -12.12 4.59 -12.27
C VAL A 32 -12.44 5.83 -11.44
N THR A 33 -13.46 5.75 -10.60
CA THR A 33 -13.88 6.86 -9.72
C THR A 33 -12.77 7.24 -8.74
N GLN A 34 -12.10 6.26 -8.12
CA GLN A 34 -11.02 6.51 -7.17
C GLN A 34 -9.76 7.05 -7.87
N LEU A 35 -9.43 6.58 -9.08
CA LEU A 35 -8.34 7.14 -9.86
C LEU A 35 -8.58 8.61 -10.21
N GLN A 36 -9.80 8.94 -10.67
CA GLN A 36 -10.15 10.34 -10.96
C GLN A 36 -10.01 11.23 -9.72
N ARG A 37 -10.42 10.76 -8.55
CA ARG A 37 -10.27 11.48 -7.27
C ARG A 37 -8.81 11.63 -6.86
N ALA A 38 -8.02 10.57 -6.99
CA ALA A 38 -6.61 10.58 -6.60
C ALA A 38 -5.79 11.62 -7.37
N PHE A 39 -6.13 11.86 -8.65
CA PHE A 39 -5.48 12.84 -9.52
C PHE A 39 -6.15 14.21 -9.57
N ALA A 40 -7.35 14.35 -9.00
CA ALA A 40 -8.00 15.65 -8.86
C ALA A 40 -7.25 16.54 -7.84
N ASP A 41 -7.58 17.83 -7.80
CA ASP A 41 -7.06 18.80 -6.83
C ASP A 41 -5.53 18.76 -6.70
N ASP A 42 -4.83 18.88 -7.83
CA ASP A 42 -3.36 18.82 -7.91
C ASP A 42 -2.79 17.51 -7.32
N ALA A 43 -3.53 16.42 -7.52
CA ALA A 43 -3.22 15.09 -6.99
C ALA A 43 -3.00 15.06 -5.48
N LYS A 44 -3.68 15.93 -4.71
CA LYS A 44 -3.50 16.04 -3.25
C LYS A 44 -3.66 14.69 -2.54
N GLN A 45 -4.72 13.94 -2.88
CA GLN A 45 -4.98 12.63 -2.28
C GLN A 45 -3.86 11.61 -2.60
N TRP A 46 -3.37 11.61 -3.84
CA TRP A 46 -2.22 10.78 -4.22
C TRP A 46 -0.97 11.13 -3.41
N HIS A 47 -0.66 12.42 -3.27
CA HIS A 47 0.49 12.87 -2.47
C HIS A 47 0.37 12.48 -1.00
N GLU A 48 -0.84 12.55 -0.42
CA GLU A 48 -1.11 12.07 0.94
C GLU A 48 -0.83 10.57 1.08
N TRP A 49 -1.28 9.75 0.14
CA TRP A 49 -1.00 8.31 0.13
C TRP A 49 0.49 8.01 0.06
N VAL A 50 1.21 8.67 -0.85
CA VAL A 50 2.67 8.51 -1.00
C VAL A 50 3.39 8.92 0.29
N ALA A 51 3.02 10.06 0.88
CA ALA A 51 3.63 10.53 2.12
C ALA A 51 3.36 9.59 3.31
N ASN A 52 2.18 8.96 3.37
CA ASN A 52 1.83 8.05 4.45
C ASN A 52 2.52 6.69 4.31
N ILE A 53 2.57 6.11 3.11
CA ILE A 53 3.28 4.83 2.91
C ILE A 53 4.78 4.98 3.11
N ALA A 54 5.36 6.13 2.73
CA ALA A 54 6.78 6.43 2.91
C ALA A 54 7.21 6.38 4.39
N LYS A 55 6.33 6.73 5.34
CA LYS A 55 6.61 6.64 6.79
C LYS A 55 6.75 5.21 7.29
N LEU A 56 6.17 4.24 6.57
CA LEU A 56 6.16 2.83 6.92
C LEU A 56 7.21 2.04 6.15
N SER A 57 7.64 2.56 5.00
CA SER A 57 8.64 1.95 4.15
C SER A 57 9.94 1.66 4.91
N ARG A 58 10.40 0.41 4.80
CA ARG A 58 11.71 -0.03 5.33
C ARG A 58 12.61 -0.46 4.17
N PRO A 59 13.21 0.49 3.42
CA PRO A 59 13.99 0.17 2.23
C PRO A 59 15.22 -0.69 2.51
N ARG A 60 15.72 -0.68 3.76
CA ARG A 60 16.84 -1.52 4.21
C ARG A 60 16.43 -2.85 4.85
N ALA A 61 15.14 -3.18 4.93
CA ALA A 61 14.67 -4.33 5.70
C ALA A 61 15.43 -5.64 5.42
N ALA A 62 15.67 -5.96 4.13
CA ALA A 62 16.41 -7.16 3.76
C ALA A 62 17.88 -7.13 4.21
N LEU A 63 18.54 -5.97 4.10
CA LEU A 63 19.92 -5.79 4.56
C LEU A 63 19.99 -5.88 6.09
N ASP A 64 19.11 -5.18 6.79
CA ASP A 64 19.07 -5.18 8.27
C ASP A 64 18.81 -6.61 8.80
N MET A 65 17.98 -7.40 8.10
CA MET A 65 17.78 -8.83 8.42
C MET A 65 19.04 -9.67 8.18
N ALA A 66 19.76 -9.44 7.08
CA ALA A 66 21.00 -10.17 6.79
C ALA A 66 22.09 -9.83 7.83
N GLU A 67 22.25 -8.55 8.18
CA GLU A 67 23.17 -8.08 9.22
C GLU A 67 22.82 -8.72 10.58
N PHE A 68 21.53 -8.79 10.93
CA PHE A 68 21.07 -9.48 12.14
C PHE A 68 21.49 -10.96 12.15
N LEU A 69 21.23 -11.69 11.07
CA LEU A 69 21.57 -13.11 10.98
C LEU A 69 23.08 -13.39 11.07
N LEU A 70 23.91 -12.51 10.53
CA LEU A 70 25.38 -12.63 10.62
C LEU A 70 25.94 -12.28 12.00
N SER A 71 25.14 -11.63 12.85
CA SER A 71 25.49 -11.28 14.23
C SER A 71 25.09 -12.34 15.27
N LEU A 72 24.39 -13.40 14.84
CA LEU A 72 24.01 -14.56 15.66
C LEU A 72 25.19 -15.53 15.84
#